data_AF-A0A482WWP8-F1
#
_entry.id   AF-A0A482WWP8-F1
#
_cell.length_a   1.000
_cell.length_b   1.000
_cell.length_c   1.000
_cell.angle_alpha   90.00
_cell.angle_beta   90.00
_cell.angle_gamma   90.00
#
_symmetry.space_group_name_H-M   'P 1'
#
loop_
_entity.id
_entity.type
_entity.pdbx_description
1 polymer ?
#
loop_
_entity_poly.entity_id
_entity_poly.type
_entity_poly.pdbx_seq_one_letter_code
_entity_poly.pdbx_strand_id
1 'polypeptide(L)'
;MPCSSTVVLGCSVLAILALTAVVILRLSQGEEGKCPEGTFTCTKSFECIPKRYLCNKHDDCLDGEDETFSQCVDWIEGTASFFRKIKPKPANDSENDKPICDLDNYPTEFCICSGRSSLNCANAGLISLPAPLPRKVTSLFLMNNSLLVTDDIFEGFNYLKLLDLDNNKIRVLRKNAFRGMPALLRFDLSFNYLTLDNEKFPALPKLEYL
;
A
#
# COMPACT_ATOMS: atom_id res chain seq x y z
N MET A 1 5.59 36.07 65.33
CA MET A 1 6.59 36.25 64.26
C MET A 1 5.84 36.42 62.94
N PRO A 2 5.66 37.65 62.43
CA PRO A 2 4.93 37.84 61.18
C PRO A 2 5.86 37.56 60.00
N CYS A 3 5.50 36.62 59.12
CA CYS A 3 6.11 36.55 57.80
C CYS A 3 5.77 37.86 57.07
N SER A 4 6.78 38.68 56.80
CA SER A 4 6.63 39.97 56.13
C SER A 4 5.88 39.79 54.81
N SER A 5 4.81 40.55 54.58
CA SER A 5 3.99 40.49 53.36
C SER A 5 4.82 40.65 52.08
N THR A 6 5.98 41.31 52.17
CA THR A 6 6.96 41.44 51.07
C THR A 6 7.60 40.12 50.66
N VAL A 7 7.82 39.19 51.60
CA VAL A 7 8.38 37.86 51.34
C VAL A 7 7.32 36.97 50.66
N VAL A 8 6.06 37.07 51.10
CA VAL A 8 4.95 36.33 50.49
C VAL A 8 4.69 36.80 49.06
N LEU A 9 4.75 38.11 48.80
CA LEU A 9 4.68 38.70 47.46
C LEU A 9 5.87 38.29 46.57
N GLY A 10 7.09 38.21 47.14
CA GLY A 10 8.26 37.74 46.41
C GLY A 10 8.16 36.27 45.98
N CYS A 11 7.69 35.39 46.88
CA CYS A 11 7.50 33.98 46.57
C CYS A 11 6.39 33.73 45.54
N SER A 12 5.30 34.49 45.58
CA SER A 12 4.22 34.35 44.60
C SER A 12 4.63 34.84 43.21
N VAL A 13 5.39 35.94 43.12
CA VAL A 13 5.93 36.43 41.82
C VAL A 13 6.92 35.44 41.22
N LEU A 14 7.81 34.84 42.02
CA LEU A 14 8.74 33.81 41.53
C LEU A 14 8.01 32.55 41.06
N ALA A 15 6.94 32.13 41.76
CA ALA A 15 6.12 30.99 41.34
C ALA A 15 5.39 31.28 40.01
N ILE A 16 4.87 32.49 39.83
CA ILE A 16 4.20 32.90 38.58
C ILE A 16 5.21 32.94 37.42
N LEU A 17 6.39 33.52 37.62
CA LEU A 17 7.46 33.55 36.61
C LEU A 17 7.94 32.15 36.22
N ALA A 18 8.05 31.24 37.20
CA ALA A 18 8.40 29.85 36.93
C ALA A 18 7.29 29.13 36.13
N LEU A 19 6.02 29.34 36.47
CA LEU A 19 4.89 28.76 35.74
C LEU A 19 4.78 29.30 34.31
N THR A 20 4.93 30.61 34.10
CA THR A 20 4.92 31.19 32.75
C THR A 20 6.12 30.75 31.94
N ALA A 21 7.31 30.62 32.53
CA ALA A 21 8.48 30.05 31.86
C ALA A 21 8.24 28.59 31.44
N VAL A 22 7.61 27.78 32.30
CA VAL A 22 7.22 26.39 31.95
C VAL A 22 6.18 26.37 30.83
N VAL A 23 5.18 27.24 30.86
CA VAL A 23 4.17 27.34 29.79
C VAL A 23 4.81 27.81 28.47
N ILE A 24 5.72 28.78 28.50
CA ILE A 24 6.48 29.23 27.33
C ILE A 24 7.36 28.09 26.80
N LEU A 25 8.04 27.32 27.67
CA LEU A 25 8.81 26.14 27.28
C LEU A 25 7.94 25.03 26.67
N ARG A 26 6.69 24.87 27.13
CA ARG A 26 5.71 23.92 26.56
C ARG A 26 5.13 24.41 25.23
N LEU A 27 4.93 25.72 25.06
CA LEU A 27 4.45 26.33 23.82
C LEU A 27 5.56 26.50 22.77
N SER A 28 6.83 26.55 23.19
CA SER A 28 7.99 26.57 22.30
C SER A 28 8.43 25.17 21.86
N GLN A 29 7.92 24.11 22.50
CA GLN A 29 8.01 22.75 21.98
C GLN A 29 7.02 22.61 20.82
N GLY A 30 7.42 23.14 19.65
CA GLY A 30 6.74 22.83 18.40
C GLY A 30 6.71 21.32 18.20
N GLU A 31 5.58 20.80 17.73
CA GLU A 31 5.43 19.38 17.43
C GLU A 31 6.55 18.96 16.47
N GLU A 32 7.48 18.14 16.97
CA GLU A 32 8.54 17.55 16.17
C GLU A 32 7.94 16.77 14.99
N GLY A 33 8.23 17.23 13.78
CA GLY A 33 8.30 16.37 12.59
C GLY A 33 6.99 15.82 12.03
N LYS A 34 5.83 16.43 12.31
CA LYS A 34 4.56 15.98 11.69
C LYS A 34 4.11 16.94 10.60
N CYS A 35 4.35 16.54 9.36
CA CYS A 35 3.77 17.20 8.20
C CYS A 35 2.23 17.10 8.23
N PRO A 36 1.50 18.08 7.66
CA PRO A 36 0.04 18.07 7.62
C PRO A 36 -0.50 16.84 6.89
N GLU A 37 -1.73 16.42 7.22
CA GLU A 37 -2.35 15.25 6.59
C GLU A 37 -2.33 15.34 5.06
N GLY A 38 -1.94 14.26 4.39
CA GLY A 38 -1.80 14.22 2.92
C GLY A 38 -0.40 14.56 2.40
N THR A 39 0.55 14.88 3.28
CA THR A 39 1.96 15.11 2.93
C THR A 39 2.88 14.06 3.56
N PHE A 40 4.08 13.94 3.03
CA PHE A 40 5.17 13.06 3.44
C PHE A 40 6.35 13.92 3.92
N THR A 41 7.06 13.47 4.94
CA THR A 41 8.21 14.18 5.50
C THR A 41 9.51 13.60 4.95
N CYS A 42 10.28 14.43 4.25
CA CYS A 42 11.67 14.11 3.92
C CYS A 42 12.48 14.17 5.23
N THR A 43 13.09 13.06 5.62
CA THR A 43 13.65 12.89 6.98
C THR A 43 14.95 13.67 7.16
N LYS A 44 15.71 13.88 6.06
CA LYS A 44 16.97 14.64 6.09
C LYS A 44 16.82 16.12 5.84
N SER A 45 15.91 16.53 4.96
CA SER A 45 15.65 17.94 4.67
C SER A 45 14.61 18.57 5.59
N PHE A 46 13.84 17.75 6.31
CA PHE A 46 12.65 18.14 7.09
C PHE A 46 11.59 18.86 6.26
N GLU A 47 11.64 18.73 4.92
CA GLU A 47 10.64 19.28 4.02
C GLU A 47 9.43 18.35 3.90
N CYS A 48 8.27 18.95 3.64
CA CYS A 48 7.03 18.21 3.44
C CYS A 48 6.65 18.22 1.96
N ILE A 49 6.59 17.06 1.33
CA ILE A 49 6.12 16.92 -0.05
C ILE A 49 4.71 16.30 -0.06
N PRO A 50 3.82 16.68 -0.99
CA PRO A 50 2.57 15.96 -1.18
C PRO A 50 2.79 14.47 -1.47
N LYS A 51 1.98 13.58 -0.88
CA LYS A 51 2.13 12.11 -1.05
C LYS A 51 2.08 11.62 -2.51
N ARG A 52 1.52 12.40 -3.44
CA ARG A 52 1.52 12.11 -4.89
C ARG A 52 2.91 12.16 -5.55
N TYR A 53 3.88 12.74 -4.85
CA TYR A 53 5.27 12.84 -5.26
C TYR A 53 6.13 11.73 -4.63
N LEU A 54 5.53 10.84 -3.82
CA LEU A 54 6.18 9.59 -3.44
C LEU A 54 6.14 8.62 -4.62
N CYS A 55 7.28 8.01 -4.94
CA CYS A 55 7.39 6.93 -5.93
C CYS A 55 6.89 7.34 -7.33
N ASN A 56 7.10 8.60 -7.69
CA ASN A 56 6.76 9.17 -8.99
C ASN A 56 7.94 9.15 -9.99
N LYS A 57 9.09 8.59 -9.59
CA LYS A 57 10.34 8.54 -10.38
C LYS A 57 10.98 9.92 -10.58
N HIS A 58 10.74 10.85 -9.66
CA HIS A 58 11.35 12.16 -9.60
C HIS A 58 11.94 12.37 -8.22
N ASP A 59 13.13 12.97 -8.13
CA ASP A 59 13.75 13.26 -6.84
C ASP A 59 13.15 14.55 -6.29
N ASP A 60 12.03 14.44 -5.57
CA ASP A 60 11.38 15.58 -4.91
C ASP A 60 11.96 15.84 -3.51
N CYS A 61 12.59 14.85 -2.85
CA CYS A 61 13.46 15.05 -1.68
C CYS A 61 14.93 15.23 -2.08
N LEU A 62 15.71 15.98 -1.26
CA LEU A 62 17.14 16.31 -1.51
C LEU A 62 18.05 15.10 -1.81
N ASP A 63 17.67 13.90 -1.38
CA ASP A 63 18.42 12.66 -1.54
C ASP A 63 17.60 11.53 -2.19
N GLY A 64 16.44 11.85 -2.77
CA GLY A 64 15.54 10.87 -3.37
C GLY A 64 14.90 9.91 -2.35
N GLU A 65 14.80 10.32 -1.07
CA GLU A 65 14.17 9.53 0.01
C GLU A 65 12.74 9.09 -0.35
N ASP A 66 12.03 9.94 -1.07
CA ASP A 66 10.70 9.74 -1.63
C ASP A 66 10.61 8.64 -2.70
N GLU A 67 11.75 8.28 -3.29
CA GLU A 67 11.90 7.18 -4.26
C GLU A 67 12.59 5.94 -3.65
N THR A 68 12.94 5.99 -2.35
CA THR A 68 13.61 4.86 -1.71
C THR A 68 12.70 3.65 -1.59
N PHE A 69 13.28 2.46 -1.75
CA PHE A 69 12.57 1.20 -1.60
C PHE A 69 11.78 1.14 -0.29
N SER A 70 12.38 1.58 0.83
CA SER A 70 11.73 1.61 2.16
C SER A 70 10.45 2.44 2.20
N GLN A 71 10.40 3.53 1.45
CA GLN A 71 9.28 4.46 1.43
C GLN A 71 8.24 4.06 0.38
N CYS A 72 8.67 3.42 -0.71
CA CYS A 72 7.82 2.88 -1.76
C CYS A 72 7.24 1.49 -1.45
N VAL A 73 7.64 0.83 -0.36
CA VAL A 73 7.05 -0.45 0.07
C VAL A 73 5.54 -0.32 0.29
N ASP A 74 5.08 0.77 0.90
CA ASP A 74 3.66 0.97 1.22
C ASP A 74 2.79 1.26 -0.01
N TRP A 75 3.38 1.64 -1.14
CA TRP A 75 2.66 1.91 -2.40
C TRP A 75 2.79 0.79 -3.45
N ILE A 76 3.63 -0.22 -3.21
CA ILE A 76 3.75 -1.37 -4.10
C ILE A 76 2.98 -2.59 -3.59
N GLU A 77 2.90 -2.86 -2.28
CA GLU A 77 2.13 -4.01 -1.75
C GLU A 77 1.80 -3.85 -0.26
N GLY A 78 0.58 -3.45 0.13
CA GLY A 78 0.11 -3.31 1.52
C GLY A 78 0.20 -4.59 2.41
N THR A 79 1.42 -5.06 2.68
CA THR A 79 1.73 -6.43 3.15
C THR A 79 3.04 -6.54 3.97
N ALA A 80 3.60 -5.42 4.46
CA ALA A 80 4.93 -5.35 5.06
C ALA A 80 5.24 -6.30 6.24
N SER A 81 4.29 -7.06 6.81
CA SER A 81 4.56 -8.01 7.90
C SER A 81 5.06 -9.40 7.44
N PHE A 82 4.86 -9.78 6.16
CA PHE A 82 5.09 -11.16 5.71
C PHE A 82 6.55 -11.47 5.31
N PHE A 83 7.28 -10.50 4.75
CA PHE A 83 8.59 -10.74 4.14
C PHE A 83 9.80 -10.62 5.07
N ARG A 84 9.61 -10.55 6.41
CA ARG A 84 10.71 -10.57 7.40
C ARG A 84 11.58 -11.85 7.37
N LYS A 85 11.33 -12.79 6.46
CA LYS A 85 12.12 -14.01 6.24
C LYS A 85 12.97 -14.03 4.96
N ILE A 86 12.92 -13.01 4.10
CA ILE A 86 13.78 -12.95 2.91
C ILE A 86 14.81 -11.84 3.13
N LYS A 87 16.07 -12.22 3.33
CA LYS A 87 17.18 -11.27 3.47
C LYS A 87 17.36 -10.52 2.13
N PRO A 88 17.31 -9.17 2.10
CA PRO A 88 17.67 -8.44 0.90
C PRO A 88 19.19 -8.56 0.63
N LYS A 89 19.54 -8.70 -0.65
CA LYS A 89 20.92 -8.73 -1.16
C LYS A 89 21.59 -7.36 -0.86
N PRO A 90 22.85 -7.32 -0.38
CA PRO A 90 23.54 -6.06 -0.13
C PRO A 90 23.79 -5.28 -1.42
N ALA A 91 23.65 -3.96 -1.33
CA ALA A 91 23.86 -3.00 -2.41
C ALA A 91 25.35 -2.87 -2.75
N ASN A 92 25.80 -3.67 -3.71
CA ASN A 92 26.91 -3.36 -4.60
C ASN A 92 26.93 -4.46 -5.67
N ASP A 93 26.44 -4.14 -6.85
CA ASP A 93 26.90 -4.64 -8.15
C ASP A 93 26.03 -3.98 -9.22
N SER A 94 26.64 -3.06 -9.97
CA SER A 94 26.04 -2.44 -11.15
C SER A 94 25.70 -3.47 -12.23
N GLU A 95 24.70 -3.12 -13.05
CA GLU A 95 24.49 -3.59 -14.42
C GLU A 95 23.63 -4.88 -14.56
N ASN A 96 22.30 -4.69 -14.50
CA ASN A 96 21.20 -5.44 -15.19
C ASN A 96 19.93 -5.61 -14.32
N ASP A 97 19.39 -4.54 -13.74
CA ASP A 97 18.08 -4.59 -13.05
C ASP A 97 16.92 -4.60 -14.07
N LYS A 98 16.78 -5.70 -14.80
CA LYS A 98 15.47 -6.11 -15.28
C LYS A 98 14.72 -6.68 -14.06
N PRO A 99 13.49 -6.25 -13.76
CA PRO A 99 12.71 -6.84 -12.68
C PRO A 99 12.69 -8.37 -12.86
N ILE A 100 13.14 -9.09 -11.83
CA ILE A 100 13.27 -10.55 -11.85
C ILE A 100 11.87 -11.13 -12.01
N CYS A 101 11.51 -11.55 -13.22
CA CYS A 101 10.26 -12.21 -13.54
C CYS A 101 10.55 -13.66 -13.92
N ASP A 102 9.99 -14.62 -13.17
CA ASP A 102 10.12 -16.06 -13.43
C ASP A 102 8.93 -16.59 -14.26
N LEU A 103 8.09 -15.70 -14.80
CA LEU A 103 6.94 -16.04 -15.64
C LEU A 103 7.27 -15.91 -17.12
N ASP A 104 7.15 -17.04 -17.82
CA ASP A 104 7.20 -17.10 -19.27
C ASP A 104 5.79 -17.02 -19.87
N ASN A 105 5.68 -16.50 -21.10
CA ASN A 105 4.44 -16.48 -21.90
C ASN A 105 3.27 -15.77 -21.21
N TYR A 106 3.45 -14.48 -20.91
CA TYR A 106 2.38 -13.58 -20.48
C TYR A 106 2.15 -12.46 -21.51
N PRO A 107 1.01 -11.77 -21.50
CA PRO A 107 0.66 -10.79 -22.52
C PRO A 107 1.34 -9.45 -22.21
N THR A 108 2.54 -9.25 -22.74
CA THR A 108 3.36 -8.05 -22.49
C THR A 108 2.75 -6.74 -23.00
N GLU A 109 1.74 -6.82 -23.88
CA GLU A 109 1.02 -5.64 -24.39
C GLU A 109 0.07 -5.04 -23.35
N PHE A 110 -0.49 -5.88 -22.48
CA PHE A 110 -1.50 -5.47 -21.49
C PHE A 110 -1.00 -5.61 -20.06
N CYS A 111 0.03 -6.44 -19.85
CA CYS A 111 0.50 -6.83 -18.54
C CYS A 111 2.00 -6.62 -18.39
N ILE A 112 2.40 -6.12 -17.23
CA ILE A 112 3.78 -5.97 -16.82
C ILE A 112 4.05 -7.00 -15.73
N CYS A 113 5.11 -7.79 -15.88
CA CYS A 113 5.54 -8.69 -14.84
C CYS A 113 6.42 -7.96 -13.83
N SER A 114 6.18 -8.19 -12.55
CA SER A 114 6.94 -7.61 -11.46
C SER A 114 7.16 -8.65 -10.37
N GLY A 115 8.35 -8.65 -9.77
CA GLY A 115 8.77 -9.74 -8.90
C GLY A 115 8.69 -11.10 -9.61
N ARG A 116 8.88 -12.19 -8.85
CA ARG A 116 9.03 -13.53 -9.44
C ARG A 116 7.79 -14.01 -10.19
N SER A 117 6.59 -13.64 -9.76
CA SER A 117 5.35 -14.20 -10.31
C SER A 117 4.11 -13.31 -10.17
N SER A 118 4.29 -11.99 -10.15
CA SER A 118 3.20 -11.02 -10.11
C SER A 118 2.98 -10.42 -11.50
N LEU A 119 1.72 -10.34 -11.93
CA LEU A 119 1.33 -9.69 -13.18
C LEU A 119 0.42 -8.51 -12.89
N ASN A 120 0.84 -7.34 -13.35
CA ASN A 120 0.04 -6.13 -13.32
C ASN A 120 -0.54 -5.85 -14.71
N CYS A 121 -1.86 -6.00 -14.84
CA CYS A 121 -2.64 -5.79 -16.06
C CYS A 121 -3.67 -4.65 -15.88
N ALA A 122 -3.37 -3.69 -15.02
CA ALA A 122 -4.24 -2.57 -14.70
C ALA A 122 -4.44 -1.62 -15.89
N ASN A 123 -5.59 -0.95 -15.95
CA ASN A 123 -5.87 0.14 -16.91
C ASN A 123 -5.70 -0.25 -18.39
N ALA A 124 -5.76 -1.55 -18.71
CA ALA A 124 -5.55 -2.05 -20.07
C ALA A 124 -6.85 -2.13 -20.90
N GLY A 125 -7.97 -1.65 -20.36
CA GLY A 125 -9.27 -1.69 -21.05
C GLY A 125 -9.81 -3.11 -21.25
N LEU A 126 -9.40 -4.04 -20.38
CA LEU A 126 -9.69 -5.47 -20.54
C LEU A 126 -11.17 -5.76 -20.30
N ILE A 127 -11.77 -6.49 -21.25
CA ILE A 127 -13.14 -7.01 -21.14
C ILE A 127 -13.12 -8.50 -20.73
N SER A 128 -12.01 -9.19 -21.00
CA SER A 128 -11.74 -10.57 -20.60
C SER A 128 -10.27 -10.71 -20.25
N LEU A 129 -9.88 -11.84 -19.64
CA LEU A 129 -8.47 -12.10 -19.34
C LEU A 129 -7.67 -12.24 -20.65
N PRO A 130 -6.56 -11.49 -20.80
CA PRO A 130 -5.72 -11.59 -21.99
C PRO A 130 -5.05 -12.98 -22.04
N ALA A 131 -5.05 -13.64 -23.18
CA ALA A 131 -4.36 -14.92 -23.36
C ALA A 131 -3.03 -14.69 -24.12
N PRO A 132 -1.93 -15.40 -23.76
CA PRO A 132 -1.80 -16.41 -22.71
C PRO A 132 -1.52 -15.81 -21.32
N LEU A 133 -2.12 -16.36 -20.26
CA LEU A 133 -1.74 -16.09 -18.85
C LEU A 133 -1.09 -17.34 -18.22
N PRO A 134 0.10 -17.21 -17.61
CA PRO A 134 0.75 -18.34 -16.98
C PRO A 134 0.00 -18.80 -15.73
N ARG A 135 -0.18 -20.11 -15.56
CA ARG A 135 -0.86 -20.70 -14.39
C ARG A 135 -0.04 -20.67 -13.09
N LYS A 136 1.23 -20.26 -13.18
CA LYS A 136 2.16 -20.11 -12.04
C LYS A 136 2.06 -18.74 -11.36
N VAL A 137 1.24 -17.83 -11.87
CA VAL A 137 1.04 -16.49 -11.30
C VAL A 137 0.55 -16.60 -9.87
N THR A 138 1.14 -15.81 -8.98
CA THR A 138 0.77 -15.77 -7.55
C THR A 138 0.01 -14.50 -7.17
N SER A 139 0.24 -13.39 -7.88
CA SER A 139 -0.48 -12.13 -7.71
C SER A 139 -0.93 -11.60 -9.06
N LEU A 140 -2.21 -11.30 -9.21
CA LEU A 140 -2.80 -10.80 -10.45
C LEU A 140 -3.60 -9.53 -10.18
N PHE A 141 -3.13 -8.43 -10.77
CA PHE A 141 -3.75 -7.12 -10.65
C PHE A 141 -4.48 -6.76 -11.94
N LEU A 142 -5.79 -6.55 -11.85
CA LEU A 142 -6.70 -6.34 -12.99
C LEU A 142 -7.58 -5.12 -12.79
N MET A 143 -7.15 -4.16 -11.96
CA MET A 143 -7.95 -3.00 -11.64
C MET A 143 -8.16 -2.04 -12.79
N ASN A 144 -9.20 -1.21 -12.64
CA ASN A 144 -9.58 -0.18 -13.62
C ASN A 144 -9.82 -0.77 -15.02
N ASN A 145 -10.45 -1.94 -15.07
CA ASN A 145 -10.81 -2.62 -16.32
C ASN A 145 -12.35 -2.74 -16.44
N SER A 146 -12.83 -3.45 -17.45
CA SER A 146 -14.26 -3.74 -17.65
C SER A 146 -14.49 -5.24 -17.75
N LEU A 147 -13.86 -6.01 -16.85
CA LEU A 147 -13.80 -7.46 -16.93
C LEU A 147 -15.20 -8.10 -16.75
N LEU A 148 -15.54 -8.99 -17.68
CA LEU A 148 -16.71 -9.86 -17.57
C LEU A 148 -16.32 -11.16 -16.86
N VAL A 149 -16.74 -11.33 -15.62
CA VAL A 149 -16.43 -12.53 -14.82
C VAL A 149 -17.41 -13.68 -15.15
N THR A 150 -16.91 -14.73 -15.81
CA THR A 150 -17.62 -16.00 -16.06
C THR A 150 -17.25 -17.07 -15.01
N ASP A 151 -17.92 -18.23 -15.03
CA ASP A 151 -17.71 -19.31 -14.04
C ASP A 151 -16.30 -19.93 -14.07
N ASP A 152 -15.61 -19.77 -15.19
CA ASP A 152 -14.40 -20.49 -15.59
C ASP A 152 -13.20 -19.56 -15.84
N ILE A 153 -13.40 -18.24 -15.75
CA ILE A 153 -12.36 -17.26 -16.11
C ILE A 153 -11.08 -17.43 -15.29
N PHE A 154 -11.21 -17.83 -14.02
CA PHE A 154 -10.07 -18.08 -13.14
C PHE A 154 -9.75 -19.58 -12.96
N GLU A 155 -10.18 -20.44 -13.88
CA GLU A 155 -9.88 -21.87 -13.81
C GLU A 155 -8.36 -22.14 -13.94
N GLY A 156 -7.84 -23.02 -13.09
CA GLY A 156 -6.44 -23.47 -13.15
C GLY A 156 -5.40 -22.55 -12.50
N PHE A 157 -5.80 -21.43 -11.90
CA PHE A 157 -4.94 -20.53 -11.12
C PHE A 157 -4.68 -21.06 -9.69
N ASN A 158 -4.15 -22.28 -9.62
CA ASN A 158 -3.99 -23.04 -8.37
C ASN A 158 -3.04 -22.39 -7.35
N TYR A 159 -2.13 -21.53 -7.83
CA TYR A 159 -1.11 -20.86 -7.01
C TYR A 159 -1.43 -19.40 -6.73
N LEU A 160 -2.55 -18.89 -7.25
CA LEU A 160 -2.93 -17.49 -7.07
C LEU A 160 -3.32 -17.24 -5.62
N LYS A 161 -2.65 -16.27 -4.99
CA LYS A 161 -2.83 -15.87 -3.59
C LYS A 161 -3.49 -14.50 -3.50
N LEU A 162 -3.24 -13.62 -4.45
CA LEU A 162 -3.81 -12.28 -4.51
C LEU A 162 -4.48 -12.06 -5.87
N LEU A 163 -5.74 -11.67 -5.83
CA LEU A 163 -6.49 -11.22 -7.00
C LEU A 163 -7.08 -9.84 -6.69
N ASP A 164 -6.78 -8.88 -7.55
CA ASP A 164 -7.31 -7.53 -7.42
C ASP A 164 -8.17 -7.20 -8.65
N LEU A 165 -9.48 -7.05 -8.41
CA LEU A 165 -10.48 -6.66 -9.39
C LEU A 165 -11.11 -5.30 -9.04
N ASP A 166 -10.38 -4.44 -8.31
CA ASP A 166 -10.89 -3.12 -7.95
C ASP A 166 -11.32 -2.31 -9.18
N ASN A 167 -12.35 -1.48 -8.97
CA ASN A 167 -12.89 -0.57 -9.97
C ASN A 167 -13.15 -1.22 -11.34
N ASN A 168 -13.72 -2.41 -11.30
CA ASN A 168 -14.27 -3.06 -12.48
C ASN A 168 -15.79 -2.84 -12.56
N LYS A 169 -16.41 -3.31 -13.65
CA LYS A 169 -17.87 -3.19 -13.86
C LYS A 169 -18.62 -4.45 -13.46
N ILE A 170 -18.12 -5.19 -12.47
CA ILE A 170 -18.66 -6.49 -12.10
C ILE A 170 -19.98 -6.27 -11.34
N ARG A 171 -21.05 -6.92 -11.81
CA ARG A 171 -22.39 -6.84 -11.20
C ARG A 171 -22.80 -8.11 -10.47
N VAL A 172 -22.38 -9.26 -10.97
CA VAL A 172 -22.76 -10.58 -10.48
C VAL A 172 -21.52 -11.44 -10.38
N LEU A 173 -21.32 -12.04 -9.20
CA LEU A 173 -20.30 -13.06 -8.97
C LEU A 173 -20.99 -14.41 -8.92
N ARG A 174 -20.67 -15.26 -9.89
CA ARG A 174 -21.24 -16.60 -9.90
C ARG A 174 -20.55 -17.49 -8.88
N LYS A 175 -21.31 -18.43 -8.32
CA LYS A 175 -20.86 -19.37 -7.27
C LYS A 175 -19.60 -20.16 -7.63
N ASN A 176 -19.31 -20.38 -8.90
CA ASN A 176 -18.16 -21.18 -9.32
C ASN A 176 -16.97 -20.37 -9.85
N ALA A 177 -17.11 -19.05 -9.98
CA ALA A 177 -16.08 -18.18 -10.56
C ALA A 177 -14.70 -18.29 -9.88
N PHE A 178 -14.66 -18.76 -8.62
CA PHE A 178 -13.43 -18.84 -7.84
C PHE A 178 -12.96 -20.27 -7.55
N ARG A 179 -13.61 -21.30 -8.13
CA ARG A 179 -13.23 -22.71 -7.91
C ARG A 179 -11.80 -23.00 -8.34
N GLY A 180 -11.28 -22.26 -9.31
CA GLY A 180 -9.92 -22.42 -9.85
C GLY A 180 -8.80 -21.83 -9.00
N MET A 181 -9.10 -21.21 -7.85
CA MET A 181 -8.11 -20.51 -7.01
C MET A 181 -8.14 -20.98 -5.54
N PRO A 182 -7.83 -22.26 -5.26
CA PRO A 182 -7.85 -22.83 -3.90
C PRO A 182 -6.80 -22.26 -2.94
N ALA A 183 -5.84 -21.47 -3.44
CA ALA A 183 -4.78 -20.84 -2.65
C ALA A 183 -5.03 -19.34 -2.40
N LEU A 184 -6.18 -18.81 -2.81
CA LEU A 184 -6.48 -17.38 -2.71
C LEU A 184 -6.57 -16.96 -1.23
N LEU A 185 -5.77 -15.96 -0.87
CA LEU A 185 -5.66 -15.38 0.47
C LEU A 185 -6.27 -13.98 0.53
N ARG A 186 -6.09 -13.20 -0.55
CA ARG A 186 -6.56 -11.81 -0.67
C ARG A 186 -7.34 -11.63 -1.95
N PHE A 187 -8.48 -10.97 -1.83
CA PHE A 187 -9.34 -10.72 -2.95
C PHE A 187 -9.99 -9.35 -2.82
N ASP A 188 -9.69 -8.42 -3.74
CA ASP A 188 -10.28 -7.10 -3.74
C ASP A 188 -11.34 -6.96 -4.85
N LEU A 189 -12.54 -6.52 -4.46
CA LEU A 189 -13.68 -6.23 -5.33
C LEU A 189 -14.22 -4.82 -5.13
N SER A 190 -13.46 -3.95 -4.47
CA SER A 190 -13.83 -2.58 -4.17
C SER A 190 -14.25 -1.84 -5.45
N PHE A 191 -15.18 -0.89 -5.30
CA PHE A 191 -15.64 -0.04 -6.41
C PHE A 191 -16.23 -0.81 -7.61
N ASN A 192 -16.79 -2.00 -7.40
CA ASN A 192 -17.64 -2.70 -8.37
C ASN A 192 -19.14 -2.44 -8.14
N TYR A 193 -20.00 -2.92 -9.04
CA TYR A 193 -21.46 -2.76 -8.99
C TYR A 193 -22.20 -4.00 -8.49
N LEU A 194 -21.57 -4.69 -7.53
CA LEU A 194 -22.07 -5.97 -7.02
C LEU A 194 -23.48 -5.81 -6.46
N THR A 195 -24.41 -6.56 -7.03
CA THR A 195 -25.76 -6.69 -6.47
C THR A 195 -25.73 -7.88 -5.51
N LEU A 196 -26.11 -7.65 -4.27
CA LEU A 196 -26.30 -8.71 -3.27
C LEU A 196 -27.54 -9.52 -3.63
N ASP A 197 -27.46 -10.36 -4.66
CA ASP A 197 -28.44 -11.42 -4.83
C ASP A 197 -28.23 -12.44 -3.72
N ASN A 198 -29.31 -13.01 -3.21
CA ASN A 198 -29.33 -13.96 -2.08
C ASN A 198 -28.59 -15.29 -2.36
N GLU A 199 -27.79 -15.36 -3.41
CA GLU A 199 -26.87 -16.46 -3.68
C GLU A 199 -25.62 -16.29 -2.81
N LYS A 200 -25.49 -17.21 -1.85
CA LYS A 200 -24.37 -17.30 -0.90
C LYS A 200 -23.04 -17.07 -1.62
N PHE A 201 -22.28 -16.09 -1.13
CA PHE A 201 -20.92 -15.83 -1.61
C PHE A 201 -20.14 -17.16 -1.76
N PRO A 202 -19.42 -17.33 -2.87
CA PRO A 202 -18.63 -18.53 -3.12
C PRO A 202 -17.69 -18.84 -1.95
N ALA A 203 -17.61 -20.11 -1.57
CA ALA A 203 -16.77 -20.54 -0.47
C ALA A 203 -15.28 -20.40 -0.86
N LEU A 204 -14.60 -19.46 -0.20
CA LEU A 204 -13.15 -19.25 -0.30
C LEU A 204 -12.51 -19.67 1.02
N PRO A 205 -12.09 -20.94 1.17
CA PRO A 205 -11.76 -21.52 2.48
C PRO A 205 -10.47 -20.96 3.10
N LYS A 206 -9.63 -20.28 2.31
CA LYS A 206 -8.35 -19.70 2.75
C LYS A 206 -8.34 -18.17 2.71
N LEU A 207 -9.49 -17.55 2.43
CA LEU A 207 -9.54 -16.10 2.33
C LEU A 207 -9.31 -15.48 3.71
N GLU A 208 -8.28 -14.65 3.79
CA GLU A 208 -7.95 -13.89 4.99
C GLU A 208 -8.50 -12.47 4.91
N TYR A 209 -8.57 -11.90 3.70
CA TYR A 209 -9.02 -10.54 3.44
C TYR A 209 -9.90 -10.47 2.19
N LEU A 210 -11.08 -9.86 2.35
CA LEU A 210 -12.08 -9.52 1.33
C LEU A 210 -12.36 -8.02 1.37
#